data_AF-A0A0E0ECB8-F1
#
_entry.id   AF-A0A0E0ECB8-F1
#
_cell.length_a   1.000
_cell.length_b   1.000
_cell.length_c   1.000
_cell.angle_alpha   90.00
_cell.angle_beta   90.00
_cell.angle_gamma   90.00
#
_symmetry.space_group_name_H-M   'P 1'
#
loop_
_entity.id
_entity.type
_entity.pdbx_description
1 polymer ?
#
loop_
_entity_poly.entity_id
_entity_poly.type
_entity_poly.pdbx_seq_one_letter_code
_entity_poly.pdbx_strand_id
1 'polypeptide(L)'
;MASSSDVETADRFDTSGPVHMMAKNGASSSPIVIDWDNEEHRQCVAACLVNGVYTMENDSNRRRVHTNALAPAWWENFGFRLLRVIKDDSDNNDQFIIGVVYEHVLPASPAATHWFLTTLSPSVAP
;
A
#
# COMPACT_ATOMS: atom_id res chain seq x y z
N MET A 1 8.95 -28.08 -5.89
CA MET A 1 8.86 -26.99 -6.87
C MET A 1 7.40 -26.57 -6.91
N ALA A 2 7.05 -25.41 -6.36
CA ALA A 2 5.69 -24.88 -6.51
C ALA A 2 5.44 -24.62 -8.00
N SER A 3 4.23 -24.90 -8.49
CA SER A 3 3.90 -24.63 -9.90
C SER A 3 3.96 -23.13 -10.15
N SER A 4 4.34 -22.69 -11.35
CA SER A 4 4.38 -21.27 -11.72
C SER A 4 3.02 -20.57 -11.50
N SER A 5 1.93 -21.33 -11.52
CA SER A 5 0.57 -20.88 -11.21
C SER A 5 0.34 -20.60 -9.71
N ASP A 6 0.96 -21.40 -8.83
CA ASP A 6 0.76 -21.29 -7.38
C ASP A 6 1.49 -20.04 -6.84
N VAL A 7 2.69 -19.77 -7.35
CA VAL A 7 3.48 -18.58 -7.02
C VAL A 7 2.77 -17.31 -7.49
N GLU A 8 2.16 -17.33 -8.67
CA GLU A 8 1.40 -16.20 -9.19
C GLU A 8 0.13 -15.91 -8.38
N THR A 9 -0.51 -16.95 -7.85
CA THR A 9 -1.68 -16.81 -6.97
C THR A 9 -1.27 -16.18 -5.62
N ALA A 10 -0.10 -16.53 -5.10
CA ALA A 10 0.44 -15.99 -3.85
C ALA A 10 0.80 -14.50 -3.93
N ASP A 11 1.25 -14.02 -5.10
CA ASP A 11 1.60 -12.61 -5.31
C ASP A 11 0.39 -11.67 -5.29
N ARG A 12 -0.82 -12.20 -5.52
CA ARG A 12 -2.01 -11.38 -5.70
C ARG A 12 -2.67 -11.06 -4.37
N PHE A 13 -2.73 -9.77 -4.05
CA PHE A 13 -3.37 -9.28 -2.82
C PHE A 13 -4.85 -9.66 -2.70
N ASP A 14 -5.61 -9.62 -3.79
CA ASP A 14 -7.04 -9.93 -3.81
C ASP A 14 -7.35 -11.40 -3.48
N THR A 15 -6.36 -12.29 -3.65
CA THR A 15 -6.52 -13.73 -3.50
C THR A 15 -5.84 -14.25 -2.23
N SER A 16 -4.65 -13.72 -1.92
CA SER A 16 -3.78 -14.20 -0.85
C SER A 16 -3.65 -13.20 0.32
N GLY A 17 -4.27 -12.03 0.22
CA GLY A 17 -4.31 -11.06 1.30
C GLY A 17 -5.25 -11.45 2.45
N PRO A 18 -5.27 -10.67 3.54
CA PRO A 18 -6.04 -10.95 4.74
C PRO A 18 -7.56 -10.75 4.56
N VAL A 19 -8.23 -11.78 4.05
CA VAL A 19 -9.70 -11.80 3.84
C VAL A 19 -10.52 -11.44 5.08
N HIS A 20 -10.08 -11.84 6.28
CA HIS A 20 -10.79 -11.54 7.53
C HIS A 20 -10.75 -10.05 7.92
N MET A 21 -9.76 -9.29 7.43
CA MET A 21 -9.70 -7.83 7.58
C MET A 21 -10.42 -7.08 6.45
N MET A 22 -10.50 -7.67 5.25
CA MET A 22 -11.15 -7.05 4.09
C MET A 22 -12.68 -7.19 4.09
N ALA A 23 -13.23 -8.29 4.63
CA ALA A 23 -14.64 -8.64 4.48
C ALA A 23 -15.62 -7.80 5.33
N LYS A 24 -15.15 -6.98 6.27
CA LYS A 24 -16.06 -6.18 7.14
C LYS A 24 -16.71 -4.99 6.42
N ASN A 25 -16.23 -4.63 5.22
CA ASN A 25 -16.82 -3.57 4.42
C ASN A 25 -17.34 -4.18 3.12
N GLY A 26 -18.63 -4.48 3.04
CA GLY A 26 -19.32 -5.13 1.90
C GLY A 26 -19.33 -4.36 0.57
N ALA A 27 -18.30 -3.57 0.28
CA ALA A 27 -18.02 -2.97 -1.01
C ALA A 27 -16.50 -2.87 -1.17
N SER A 28 -15.98 -3.36 -2.30
CA SER A 28 -14.56 -3.38 -2.71
C SER A 28 -13.91 -1.99 -2.89
N SER A 29 -14.31 -0.98 -2.12
CA SER A 29 -13.90 0.42 -2.28
C SER A 29 -13.64 1.15 -0.94
N SER A 30 -13.95 0.54 0.21
CA SER A 30 -13.68 1.17 1.50
C SER A 30 -12.26 0.86 1.99
N PRO A 31 -11.48 1.86 2.44
CA PRO A 31 -10.17 1.65 3.04
C PRO A 31 -10.23 0.63 4.19
N ILE A 32 -9.22 -0.24 4.30
CA ILE A 32 -9.10 -1.16 5.43
C ILE A 32 -8.96 -0.32 6.70
N VAL A 33 -9.88 -0.50 7.65
CA VAL A 33 -9.82 0.21 8.95
C VAL A 33 -8.87 -0.55 9.86
N ILE A 34 -7.70 0.04 10.10
CA ILE A 34 -6.66 -0.54 10.96
C ILE A 34 -6.85 -0.04 12.38
N ASP A 35 -7.27 -0.93 13.27
CA ASP A 35 -7.11 -0.74 14.72
C ASP A 35 -5.65 -1.02 15.13
N TRP A 36 -4.90 0.03 15.47
CA TRP A 36 -3.49 -0.06 15.87
C TRP A 36 -3.28 -0.54 17.31
N ASP A 37 -4.33 -0.57 18.14
CA ASP A 37 -4.27 -1.13 19.49
C ASP A 37 -4.47 -2.66 19.47
N ASN A 38 -4.97 -3.20 18.37
CA ASN A 38 -5.12 -4.63 18.15
C ASN A 38 -3.82 -5.26 17.61
N GLU A 39 -3.27 -6.23 18.34
CA GLU A 39 -2.07 -6.98 17.95
C GLU A 39 -2.22 -7.71 16.62
N GLU A 40 -3.36 -8.36 16.38
CA GLU A 40 -3.63 -9.11 15.14
C GLU A 40 -3.57 -8.18 13.92
N HIS A 41 -4.16 -6.99 14.02
CA HIS A 41 -4.13 -6.00 12.96
C HIS A 41 -2.71 -5.51 12.69
N ARG A 42 -1.92 -5.19 13.73
CA ARG A 42 -0.53 -4.77 13.57
C ARG A 42 0.33 -5.86 12.92
N GLN A 43 0.15 -7.11 13.35
CA GLN A 43 0.86 -8.24 12.78
C GLN A 43 0.47 -8.44 11.31
N CYS A 44 -0.82 -8.29 10.99
CA CYS A 44 -1.30 -8.42 9.62
C CYS A 44 -0.74 -7.33 8.71
N VAL A 45 -0.74 -6.07 9.15
CA VAL A 45 -0.11 -4.96 8.41
C VAL A 45 1.37 -5.25 8.17
N ALA A 46 2.11 -5.65 9.21
CA ALA A 46 3.53 -5.99 9.07
C ALA A 46 3.76 -7.13 8.06
N ALA A 47 2.96 -8.20 8.13
CA ALA A 47 3.02 -9.31 7.18
C ALA A 47 2.71 -8.87 5.74
N CYS A 48 1.72 -7.99 5.54
CA CYS A 48 1.38 -7.46 4.23
C CYS A 48 2.51 -6.60 3.65
N LEU A 49 3.14 -5.76 4.47
CA LEU A 49 4.30 -4.96 4.04
C LEU A 49 5.48 -5.87 3.64
N VAL A 50 5.76 -6.93 4.39
CA VAL A 50 6.82 -7.90 4.05
C VAL A 50 6.49 -8.64 2.74
N ASN A 51 5.25 -9.11 2.57
CA ASN A 51 4.82 -9.73 1.33
C ASN A 51 4.93 -8.78 0.14
N GLY A 52 4.61 -7.49 0.32
CA GLY A 52 4.80 -6.47 -0.70
C GLY A 52 6.23 -6.37 -1.22
N VAL A 53 7.24 -6.51 -0.35
CA VAL A 53 8.66 -6.54 -0.76
C VAL A 53 8.97 -7.75 -1.61
N TYR A 54 8.53 -8.93 -1.16
CA TYR A 54 8.75 -10.19 -1.88
C TYR A 54 8.07 -10.17 -3.26
N THR A 55 6.82 -9.68 -3.32
CA THR A 55 6.10 -9.52 -4.59
C THR A 55 6.78 -8.49 -5.49
N MET A 56 7.35 -7.41 -4.95
CA MET A 56 8.08 -6.41 -5.74
C MET A 56 9.38 -6.96 -6.35
N GLU A 57 10.09 -7.82 -5.62
CA GLU A 57 11.24 -8.54 -6.17
C GLU A 57 10.81 -9.49 -7.29
N ASN A 58 9.70 -10.21 -7.10
CA ASN A 58 9.16 -11.07 -8.15
C ASN A 58 8.65 -10.28 -9.38
N ASP A 59 8.02 -9.12 -9.17
CA ASP A 59 7.64 -8.20 -10.24
C ASP A 59 8.86 -7.76 -11.05
N SER A 60 9.98 -7.47 -10.37
CA SER A 60 11.25 -7.13 -11.02
C SER A 60 11.79 -8.30 -11.85
N ASN A 61 11.83 -9.51 -11.27
CA ASN A 61 12.32 -10.73 -11.93
C ASN A 61 11.47 -11.12 -13.15
N ARG A 62 10.16 -10.91 -13.07
CA ARG A 62 9.19 -11.22 -14.13
C ARG A 62 8.95 -10.04 -15.08
N ARG A 63 9.70 -8.94 -14.95
CA ARG A 63 9.56 -7.70 -15.74
C ARG A 63 8.13 -7.13 -15.73
N ARG A 64 7.41 -7.31 -14.63
CA ARG A 64 6.13 -6.65 -14.40
C ARG A 64 6.40 -5.20 -14.02
N VAL A 65 5.83 -4.27 -14.76
CA VAL A 65 6.02 -2.83 -14.56
C VAL A 65 4.68 -2.11 -14.60
N HIS A 66 4.58 -1.01 -13.86
CA HIS A 66 3.42 -0.13 -13.81
C HIS A 66 2.10 -0.89 -13.56
N THR A 67 1.25 -1.02 -14.58
CA THR A 67 -0.10 -1.60 -14.50
C THR A 67 -0.11 -3.09 -14.21
N ASN A 68 1.00 -3.79 -14.45
CA ASN A 68 1.11 -5.23 -14.21
C ASN A 68 1.76 -5.55 -12.86
N ALA A 69 2.23 -4.54 -12.12
CA ALA A 69 2.84 -4.74 -10.81
C ALA A 69 1.76 -5.18 -9.80
N LEU A 70 2.02 -6.27 -9.11
CA LEU A 70 1.13 -6.82 -8.08
C LEU A 70 1.48 -6.31 -6.69
N ALA A 71 2.74 -5.90 -6.50
CA ALA A 71 3.26 -5.42 -5.24
C ALA A 71 2.48 -4.22 -4.64
N PRO A 72 2.05 -3.19 -5.41
CA PRO A 72 1.43 -1.99 -4.84
C PRO A 72 0.23 -2.23 -3.94
N ALA A 73 -0.63 -3.19 -4.31
CA ALA A 73 -1.83 -3.50 -3.56
C ALA A 73 -1.56 -3.95 -2.11
N TRP A 74 -0.37 -4.49 -1.83
CA TRP A 74 0.02 -4.98 -0.50
C TRP A 74 0.23 -3.87 0.53
N TRP A 75 0.52 -2.64 0.11
CA TRP A 75 0.73 -1.49 1.00
C TRP A 75 -0.31 -0.38 0.80
N GLU A 76 -0.78 -0.16 -0.43
CA GLU A 76 -1.76 0.90 -0.73
C GLU A 76 -3.09 0.68 0.00
N ASN A 77 -3.53 -0.57 0.14
CA ASN A 77 -4.78 -0.90 0.84
C ASN A 77 -4.74 -0.62 2.35
N PHE A 78 -3.54 -0.45 2.90
CA PHE A 78 -3.31 -0.06 4.29
C PHE A 78 -2.90 1.41 4.43
N GLY A 79 -3.03 2.21 3.37
CA GLY A 79 -2.69 3.63 3.40
C GLY A 79 -1.19 3.92 3.41
N PHE A 80 -0.37 3.01 2.88
CA PHE A 80 1.06 3.25 2.74
C PHE A 80 1.42 3.61 1.30
N ARG A 81 2.55 4.31 1.14
CA ARG A 81 3.24 4.49 -0.14
C ARG A 81 4.69 4.02 -0.04
N LEU A 82 5.21 3.49 -1.14
CA LEU A 82 6.64 3.17 -1.25
C LEU A 82 7.44 4.48 -1.37
N LEU A 83 8.29 4.75 -0.39
CA LEU A 83 9.14 5.95 -0.36
C LEU A 83 10.51 5.68 -1.00
N ARG A 84 11.11 4.53 -0.69
CA ARG A 84 12.44 4.17 -1.15
C ARG A 84 12.60 2.65 -1.21
N VAL A 85 13.22 2.16 -2.28
CA VAL A 85 13.74 0.79 -2.36
C VAL A 85 15.22 0.81 -2.00
N ILE A 86 15.63 -0.09 -1.11
CA ILE A 86 17.01 -0.31 -0.73
C ILE A 86 17.47 -1.56 -1.48
N LYS A 87 18.48 -1.40 -2.32
CA LYS A 87 19.03 -2.48 -3.12
C LYS A 87 20.48 -2.72 -2.74
N ASP A 88 20.95 -3.94 -2.92
CA ASP A 88 22.37 -4.20 -2.84
C ASP A 88 23.07 -3.57 -4.06
N ASP A 89 24.19 -2.89 -3.82
CA ASP A 89 25.02 -2.23 -4.84
C ASP A 89 26.42 -2.86 -4.90
N SER A 90 26.55 -4.06 -4.33
CA SER A 90 27.82 -4.78 -4.19
C SER A 90 28.34 -5.33 -5.52
N ASP A 91 27.45 -5.71 -6.45
CA ASP A 91 27.80 -6.24 -7.77
C ASP A 91 26.96 -5.59 -8.89
N ASN A 92 27.66 -5.03 -9.86
CA ASN A 92 27.17 -4.24 -11.00
C ASN A 92 26.33 -5.01 -12.05
N ASN A 93 25.91 -6.24 -11.74
CA ASN A 93 25.17 -7.09 -12.66
C ASN A 93 23.86 -7.67 -12.09
N ASP A 94 23.74 -7.85 -10.77
CA ASP A 94 22.58 -8.48 -10.13
C ASP A 94 22.10 -7.66 -8.92
N GLN A 95 21.25 -6.66 -9.18
CA GLN A 95 20.73 -5.78 -8.14
C GLN A 95 19.48 -6.38 -7.46
N PHE A 96 19.64 -7.03 -6.30
CA PHE A 96 18.52 -7.57 -5.52
C PHE A 96 18.04 -6.59 -4.45
N ILE A 97 16.77 -6.75 -4.05
CA ILE A 97 16.11 -5.84 -3.09
C ILE A 97 16.40 -6.35 -1.67
N ILE A 98 17.11 -5.56 -0.87
CA ILE A 98 17.42 -5.91 0.52
C ILE A 98 16.46 -5.27 1.52
N GLY A 99 15.67 -4.30 1.08
CA GLY A 99 14.66 -3.69 1.92
C GLY A 99 13.91 -2.54 1.24
N VAL A 100 12.96 -1.98 1.96
CA VAL A 100 12.16 -0.83 1.53
C VAL A 100 11.84 0.06 2.71
N VAL A 101 11.57 1.32 2.40
CA VAL A 101 11.00 2.28 3.32
C VAL A 101 9.60 2.64 2.82
N TYR A 102 8.60 2.41 3.69
CA TYR A 102 7.22 2.82 3.47
C TYR A 102 6.92 4.08 4.26
N GLU A 103 6.00 4.88 3.73
CA GLU A 103 5.44 6.04 4.43
C GLU A 103 3.93 5.87 4.55
N HIS A 104 3.41 6.09 5.76
CA HIS A 104 1.97 6.02 6.03
C HIS A 104 1.30 7.35 5.67
N VAL A 105 0.41 7.31 4.68
CA VAL A 105 -0.35 8.45 4.19
C VAL A 105 -1.69 8.49 4.93
N LEU A 106 -1.81 9.42 5.89
CA LEU A 106 -3.12 9.66 6.49
C LEU A 106 -4.06 10.28 5.44
N PRO A 107 -5.33 9.86 5.37
CA PRO A 107 -6.32 10.54 4.54
C PRO A 107 -6.40 12.00 5.01
N ALA A 108 -6.21 12.94 4.09
CA ALA A 108 -6.28 14.36 4.39
C ALA A 108 -7.63 14.66 5.07
N SER A 109 -7.58 15.18 6.29
CA SER A 109 -8.79 15.57 7.01
C SER A 109 -9.56 16.61 6.18
N PRO A 110 -10.88 16.42 5.92
CA PRO A 110 -11.69 17.37 5.17
C PRO A 110 -11.83 18.74 5.88
N ALA A 111 -11.32 18.89 7.11
CA ALA A 111 -11.36 20.15 7.85
C ALA A 111 -10.56 21.29 7.19
N ALA A 112 -9.62 20.98 6.29
CA ALA A 112 -8.80 21.99 5.61
C ALA A 112 -9.52 22.70 4.44
N THR A 113 -10.69 22.23 3.99
CA THR A 113 -11.33 22.77 2.77
C THR A 113 -12.41 23.82 3.06
N HIS A 114 -12.92 23.92 4.30
CA HIS A 114 -14.05 24.82 4.58
C HIS A 114 -13.67 26.26 4.91
N TRP A 115 -12.42 26.55 5.29
CA TRP A 115 -12.03 27.90 5.71
C TRP A 115 -11.61 28.83 4.56
N PHE A 116 -11.42 28.30 3.34
CA PHE A 116 -10.94 29.10 2.20
C PHE A 116 -12.01 29.89 1.44
N LEU A 117 -13.32 29.74 1.73
CA LEU A 117 -14.38 30.40 0.95
C LEU A 117 -15.18 31.50 1.67
N THR A 118 -14.85 31.86 2.93
CA THR A 118 -15.74 32.74 3.73
C THR A 118 -15.19 34.12 4.08
N THR A 119 -14.22 34.68 3.35
CA THR A 119 -13.97 36.13 3.51
C THR A 119 -13.68 36.80 2.18
N LEU A 120 -14.71 37.39 1.57
CA LEU A 120 -14.76 38.78 1.14
C LEU A 120 -16.10 39.05 0.45
N SER A 121 -17.15 39.24 1.25
CA SER A 121 -18.31 40.03 0.83
C SER A 121 -18.13 41.42 1.45
N PRO A 122 -17.82 42.48 0.68
CA PRO A 122 -17.87 43.83 1.21
C PRO A 122 -19.33 44.27 1.25
N SER A 123 -19.98 44.05 2.40
CA SER A 123 -21.25 44.69 2.73
C SER A 123 -21.00 46.16 3.10
N VAL A 124 -21.41 47.06 2.19
CA VAL A 124 -22.11 48.34 2.39
C VAL A 124 -21.93 49.07 3.73
N ALA A 125 -21.55 50.35 3.66
CA ALA A 125 -22.26 51.51 4.26
C ALA A 125 -21.43 52.81 4.12
N PRO A 126 -22.02 54.00 4.35
CA PRO A 126 -23.35 54.49 3.99
C PRO A 126 -23.32 55.57 2.88
#